data_AF-A0A1G1XT79-F1
#
_entry.id   AF-A0A1G1XT79-F1
#
_cell.length_a   1.000
_cell.length_b   1.000
_cell.length_c   1.000
_cell.angle_alpha   90.00
_cell.angle_beta   90.00
_cell.angle_gamma   90.00
#
_symmetry.space_group_name_H-M   'P 1'
#
loop_
_entity.id
_entity.type
_entity.pdbx_description
1 polymer ?
#
loop_
_entity_poly.entity_id
_entity_poly.type
_entity_poly.pdbx_seq_one_letter_code
_entity_poly.pdbx_strand_id
1 'polypeptide(L)'
;MVTRSNGEQVKLVRWFVDRRKRRAGISIPEYNARFIFTDIGGSVVLIPDGRQIIEEGKEACVNVSRPVYRGMVRWAGSILHAERGGLDDE
;
A
#
# COMPACT_ATOMS: atom_id res chain seq x y z
N MET A 1 -10.65 -2.25 -0.82
CA MET A 1 -10.86 -1.51 -2.10
C MET A 1 -10.99 -0.04 -1.78
N VAL A 2 -10.59 0.86 -2.68
CA VAL A 2 -10.77 2.30 -2.53
C VAL A 2 -11.58 2.83 -3.71
N THR A 3 -12.63 3.60 -3.42
CA THR A 3 -13.44 4.24 -4.46
C THR A 3 -12.84 5.59 -4.83
N ARG A 4 -12.60 5.80 -6.12
CA ARG A 4 -12.15 7.06 -6.70
C ARG A 4 -13.31 8.06 -6.80
N SER A 5 -13.00 9.33 -7.01
CA SER A 5 -14.00 10.40 -7.17
C SER A 5 -14.92 10.21 -8.39
N ASN A 6 -14.50 9.42 -9.38
CA ASN A 6 -15.30 9.04 -10.56
C ASN A 6 -16.13 7.75 -10.34
N GLY A 7 -16.19 7.22 -9.11
CA GLY A 7 -16.94 6.01 -8.76
C GLY A 7 -16.21 4.68 -9.04
N GLU A 8 -15.06 4.71 -9.71
CA GLU A 8 -14.27 3.53 -10.01
C GLU A 8 -13.64 2.94 -8.74
N GLN A 9 -13.62 1.61 -8.64
CA GLN A 9 -13.01 0.91 -7.52
C GLN A 9 -11.60 0.47 -7.88
N VAL A 10 -10.64 0.81 -7.01
CA VAL A 10 -9.24 0.42 -7.14
C VAL A 10 -8.93 -0.66 -6.11
N LYS A 11 -8.38 -1.78 -6.57
CA LYS A 11 -7.93 -2.86 -5.72
C LYS A 11 -6.57 -2.52 -5.12
N LEU A 12 -6.50 -2.60 -3.80
CA LEU A 12 -5.24 -2.56 -3.08
C LEU A 12 -4.87 -3.99 -2.69
N VAL A 13 -3.64 -4.40 -2.96
CA VAL A 13 -3.15 -5.75 -2.65
C VAL A 13 -1.93 -5.64 -1.75
N ARG A 14 -1.93 -6.32 -0.60
CA ARG A 14 -0.74 -6.40 0.27
C ARG A 14 0.28 -7.28 -0.44
N TRP A 15 1.44 -6.71 -0.77
CA TRP A 15 2.55 -7.43 -1.39
C TRP A 15 3.51 -8.00 -0.35
N PHE A 16 3.89 -7.22 0.66
CA PHE A 16 4.71 -7.72 1.77
C PHE A 16 4.48 -6.95 3.06
N VAL A 17 4.94 -7.53 4.17
CA VAL A 17 5.08 -6.84 5.45
C VAL A 17 6.41 -7.25 6.10
N ASP A 18 7.21 -6.27 6.49
CA ASP A 18 8.41 -6.44 7.30
C ASP A 18 8.22 -5.65 8.60
N ARG A 19 7.77 -6.35 9.65
CA ARG A 19 7.49 -5.72 10.95
C ARG A 19 8.77 -5.28 11.67
N ARG A 20 9.93 -5.92 11.39
CA ARG A 20 11.22 -5.53 12.00
C ARG A 20 11.66 -4.17 11.49
N LYS A 21 11.50 -3.93 10.19
CA LYS A 21 11.79 -2.63 9.56
C LYS A 21 10.59 -1.67 9.57
N ARG A 22 9.45 -2.11 10.12
CA ARG A 22 8.16 -1.39 10.11
C ARG A 22 7.72 -0.98 8.71
N ARG A 23 7.89 -1.87 7.72
CA ARG A 23 7.56 -1.62 6.30
C ARG A 23 6.40 -2.48 5.82
N ALA A 24 5.54 -1.89 5.01
CA ALA A 24 4.44 -2.58 4.33
C ALA A 24 4.42 -2.21 2.85
N GLY A 25 4.36 -3.22 1.98
CA GLY A 25 4.22 -3.05 0.54
C GLY A 25 2.77 -3.22 0.11
N ILE A 26 2.26 -2.25 -0.63
CA ILE A 26 0.92 -2.28 -1.24
C ILE A 26 1.09 -2.16 -2.76
N SER A 27 0.52 -3.12 -3.48
CA SER A 27 0.40 -3.10 -4.94
C SER A 27 -0.96 -2.53 -5.35
N ILE A 28 -0.96 -1.78 -6.44
CA ILE A 28 -2.14 -1.43 -7.22
C ILE A 28 -1.90 -1.96 -8.63
N PRO A 29 -2.35 -3.20 -8.93
CA PRO A 29 -2.16 -3.82 -10.24
C PRO A 29 -2.68 -2.97 -11.40
N GLU A 30 -3.83 -2.32 -11.23
CA GLU A 30 -4.46 -1.43 -12.22
C GLU A 30 -3.58 -0.22 -12.57
N TYR A 31 -2.64 0.15 -11.68
CA TYR A 31 -1.70 1.24 -11.89
C TYR A 31 -0.31 0.75 -12.30
N ASN A 32 -0.13 -0.57 -12.44
CA ASN A 32 1.17 -1.20 -12.64
C ASN A 32 2.21 -0.71 -11.60
N ALA A 33 1.78 -0.52 -10.34
CA ALA A 33 2.61 0.15 -9.34
C ALA A 33 2.58 -0.52 -7.96
N ARG A 34 3.72 -0.50 -7.27
CA ARG A 34 3.89 -0.87 -5.86
C ARG A 34 4.33 0.34 -5.05
N PHE A 35 3.90 0.37 -3.81
CA PHE A 35 4.16 1.44 -2.85
C PHE A 35 4.64 0.84 -1.54
N ILE A 36 5.78 1.31 -1.05
CA ILE A 36 6.39 0.86 0.19
C ILE A 36 6.23 1.94 1.24
N PHE A 37 5.44 1.63 2.26
CA PHE A 37 5.22 2.51 3.40
C PHE A 37 6.07 2.05 4.57
N THR A 38 6.48 3.01 5.40
CA THR A 38 7.13 2.76 6.67
C THR A 38 6.42 3.53 7.77
N ASP A 39 6.45 3.00 8.98
CA ASP A 39 5.95 3.69 10.16
C ASP A 39 7.10 4.32 10.96
N ILE A 40 7.03 5.64 11.12
CA ILE A 40 7.98 6.48 11.86
C ILE A 40 7.23 7.07 13.04
N GLY A 41 7.42 6.49 14.23
CA GLY A 41 6.85 7.03 15.47
C GLY A 41 5.32 7.10 15.49
N GLY A 42 4.62 6.18 14.81
CA GLY A 42 3.14 6.18 14.70
C GLY A 42 2.62 6.90 13.47
N SER A 43 3.50 7.49 12.65
CA SER A 43 3.15 8.11 11.37
C SER A 43 3.56 7.21 10.21
N VAL A 44 2.58 6.80 9.41
CA VAL A 44 2.81 5.96 8.22
C VAL A 44 3.09 6.87 7.02
N VAL A 45 4.26 6.72 6.42
CA VAL A 45 4.73 7.52 5.28
C VAL A 45 5.27 6.63 4.17
N LEU A 46 5.21 7.11 2.93
CA LEU A 46 5.90 6.45 1.81
C LEU A 46 7.41 6.67 1.98
N ILE A 47 8.21 5.62 1.79
CA ILE A 47 9.67 5.77 1.83
C ILE A 47 10.18 6.53 0.58
N PRO A 48 11.37 7.15 0.63
CA PRO A 48 12.06 7.60 -0.57
C PRO A 48 12.19 6.45 -1.56
N ASP A 49 11.87 6.70 -2.84
CA ASP A 49 11.82 5.68 -3.90
C ASP A 49 10.91 4.48 -3.58
N GLY A 50 9.95 4.67 -2.68
CA GLY A 50 9.00 3.64 -2.27
C GLY A 50 8.01 3.25 -3.37
N ARG A 51 8.03 3.95 -4.52
CA ARG A 51 7.21 3.62 -5.67
C ARG A 51 8.01 2.81 -6.68
N GLN A 52 7.46 1.66 -7.10
CA GLN A 52 8.07 0.78 -8.08
C GLN A 52 7.06 0.39 -9.15
N ILE A 53 7.52 0.13 -10.37
CA ILE A 53 6.71 -0.44 -11.46
C ILE A 53 6.64 -1.96 -11.26
N ILE A 54 5.49 -2.58 -11.49
CA ILE A 54 5.33 -4.05 -11.32
C ILE A 54 5.89 -4.78 -12.55
N GLU A 55 5.47 -4.36 -13.74
CA GLU A 55 5.83 -4.95 -15.02
C GLU A 55 6.53 -3.90 -15.89
N GLU A 56 7.81 -4.16 -16.17
CA GLU A 56 8.61 -3.32 -17.05
C GLU A 56 8.05 -3.34 -18.48
N GLY A 57 8.03 -2.19 -19.14
CA GLY A 57 7.47 -2.05 -20.49
C GLY A 57 5.94 -1.90 -20.57
N LYS A 58 5.20 -2.09 -19.48
CA LYS A 58 3.77 -1.73 -19.41
C LYS A 58 3.60 -0.30 -18.89
N GLU A 59 2.59 0.39 -19.42
CA GLU A 59 2.26 1.74 -18.96
C GLU A 59 1.94 1.74 -17.46
N ALA A 60 2.54 2.67 -16.71
CA ALA A 60 2.32 2.83 -15.29
C ALA A 60 1.58 4.14 -15.02
N CYS A 61 0.58 4.10 -14.16
CA CYS A 61 -0.23 5.27 -13.86
C CYS A 61 0.60 6.30 -13.08
N VAL A 62 1.05 7.37 -13.73
CA VAL A 62 1.98 8.36 -13.14
C VAL A 62 1.39 9.07 -11.93
N ASN A 63 0.06 9.26 -11.89
CA ASN A 63 -0.60 10.02 -10.83
C ASN A 63 -1.57 9.15 -10.04
N VAL A 64 -1.41 9.12 -8.71
CA VAL A 64 -2.35 8.46 -7.80
C VAL A 64 -3.32 9.49 -7.25
N SER A 65 -4.62 9.23 -7.37
CA SER A 65 -5.63 10.12 -6.80
C SER A 65 -5.52 10.20 -5.27
N ARG A 66 -5.83 11.37 -4.70
CA ARG A 66 -5.75 11.60 -3.24
C ARG A 66 -6.54 10.60 -2.40
N PRO A 67 -7.77 10.15 -2.79
CA PRO A 67 -8.49 9.10 -2.07
C PRO A 67 -7.72 7.77 -2.03
N VAL A 68 -7.16 7.35 -3.17
CA VAL A 68 -6.37 6.11 -3.27
C VAL A 68 -5.12 6.17 -2.40
N TYR A 69 -4.38 7.29 -2.45
CA TYR A 69 -3.21 7.49 -1.59
C TYR A 69 -3.56 7.43 -0.10
N ARG A 70 -4.61 8.14 0.33
CA ARG A 70 -5.08 8.08 1.73
C ARG A 70 -5.52 6.67 2.13
N GLY A 71 -6.17 5.94 1.23
CA GLY A 71 -6.55 4.55 1.46
C GLY A 71 -5.35 3.64 1.66
N MET A 72 -4.30 3.79 0.84
CA MET A 72 -3.05 3.05 1.02
C MET A 72 -2.39 3.34 2.36
N VAL A 73 -2.24 4.62 2.74
CA VAL A 73 -1.61 5.01 4.01
C VAL A 73 -2.36 4.43 5.21
N ARG A 74 -3.69 4.54 5.22
CA ARG A 74 -4.53 3.96 6.29
C ARG A 74 -4.37 2.44 6.38
N TRP A 75 -4.37 1.77 5.23
CA TRP A 75 -4.26 0.31 5.22
C TRP A 75 -2.85 -0.16 5.61
N ALA A 76 -1.80 0.52 5.15
CA ALA A 76 -0.42 0.27 5.59
C ALA A 76 -0.29 0.39 7.11
N GLY A 77 -0.90 1.41 7.71
CA GLY A 77 -0.99 1.54 9.17
C GLY A 77 -1.68 0.36 9.83
N SER A 78 -2.85 -0.03 9.34
CA SER A 78 -3.55 -1.22 9.84
C SER A 78 -2.70 -2.49 9.75
N ILE A 79 -1.95 -2.69 8.67
CA ILE A 79 -1.06 -3.85 8.50
C ILE A 79 0.11 -3.82 9.50
N LEU A 80 0.71 -2.64 9.73
CA LEU A 80 1.88 -2.47 10.59
C LEU A 80 1.53 -2.50 12.08
N HIS A 81 0.33 -2.03 12.45
CA HIS A 81 -0.16 -1.93 13.81
C HIS A 81 -1.11 -3.06 14.21
N ALA A 82 -1.50 -3.96 13.29
CA ALA A 82 -2.25 -5.16 13.65
C ALA A 82 -1.47 -5.91 14.73
N GLU A 83 -2.05 -5.96 15.93
CA GLU A 83 -1.43 -6.53 17.12
C GLU A 83 -0.85 -7.93 16.85
N ARG A 84 0.11 -8.33 17.68
CA ARG A 84 0.75 -9.64 17.69
C ARG A 84 -0.23 -10.72 18.22
N GLY A 85 -1.48 -10.72 17.75
CA GLY A 85 -2.58 -11.54 18.24
C GLY A 85 -3.18 -12.40 17.12
N GLY A 86 -2.94 -13.70 17.23
CA GLY A 86 -3.76 -14.84 16.79
C GLY A 86 -4.53 -14.78 15.48
N LEU A 87 -4.03 -15.52 14.49
CA LEU A 87 -4.72 -16.64 13.83
C LEU A 87 -3.55 -17.64 13.61
N ASP A 88 -3.38 -18.75 14.33
CA ASP A 88 -4.27 -19.92 14.37
C ASP A 88 -5.08 -20.00 13.08
N ASP A 89 -4.36 -20.34 12.00
CA ASP A 89 -4.95 -20.94 10.81
C ASP A 89 -5.38 -22.38 11.18
N GLU A 90 -6.68 -22.59 11.00
CA GLU A 90 -7.44 -23.84 11.03
C GLU A 90 -6.87 -24.94 10.13
#